data_AF-G9WZP0-F1
#
_entry.id   AF-G9WZP0-F1
#
_cell.length_a   1.000
_cell.length_b   1.000
_cell.length_c   1.000
_cell.angle_alpha   90.00
_cell.angle_beta   90.00
_cell.angle_gamma   90.00
#
_symmetry.space_group_name_H-M   'P 1'
#
loop_
_entity.id
_entity.type
_entity.pdbx_description
1 polymer ?
#
loop_
_entity_poly.entity_id
_entity_poly.type
_entity_poly.pdbx_seq_one_letter_code
_entity_poly.pdbx_strand_id
1 'polypeptide(L)'
;MSSKSLFNTTLIKKDLKILSPILYINIIYLIFSYPFRYTQAIIQLKNTAFNFYSFENLKSSEIFIVGSFFSALIAFLCAIILFANEKNKKTIEILSVAPFSRKQIYINKIITGLLVSIVPMIIIYMITYFIISTEPLLSSVLELQYFRFYMYVCVLISLVVFSYFIMVSMLFGSVISTFICGSIFAFLPLGFFLLLDELVNIPEKLIDFSAKFTPMMAQAFSIIYRNTNIWSLLIYSIIFLLAGYFLFEMYKMEKNSEFLTFKWTEPVFKIGVFLCSAVLGANIMKVMLYDISRFETMNEILGFIVGGVLGYFIPKAIISRNKVA
;
A
#
# COMPACT_ATOMS: atom_id res chain seq x y z
N MET A 1 30.38 -19.00 19.84
CA MET A 1 29.30 -18.36 19.05
C MET A 1 28.30 -17.75 20.03
N SER A 2 28.42 -16.45 20.32
CA SER A 2 27.47 -15.75 21.19
C SER A 2 26.14 -15.61 20.44
N SER A 3 25.04 -16.06 21.07
CA SER A 3 23.68 -15.90 20.57
C SER A 3 23.33 -14.42 20.53
N LYS A 4 23.75 -13.72 19.47
CA LYS A 4 23.30 -12.35 19.22
C LYS A 4 21.77 -12.38 19.12
N SER A 5 21.10 -11.86 20.14
CA SER A 5 19.65 -11.70 20.18
C SER A 5 19.16 -11.06 18.88
N LEU A 6 18.16 -11.69 18.22
CA LEU A 6 17.52 -11.13 17.03
C LEU A 6 16.86 -9.77 17.31
N PHE A 7 16.53 -9.51 18.57
CA PHE A 7 15.91 -8.27 19.02
C PHE A 7 16.95 -7.35 19.63
N ASN A 8 16.91 -6.08 19.23
CA ASN A 8 17.76 -5.06 19.82
C ASN A 8 16.94 -3.82 20.16
N THR A 9 16.85 -3.52 21.46
CA THR A 9 16.12 -2.36 21.98
C THR A 9 16.70 -1.03 21.50
N THR A 10 18.00 -0.96 21.22
CA THR A 10 18.64 0.27 20.69
C THR A 10 18.18 0.58 19.27
N LEU A 11 18.14 -0.44 18.39
CA LEU A 11 17.64 -0.29 17.02
C LEU A 11 16.16 0.09 17.02
N ILE A 12 15.36 -0.58 17.87
CA ILE A 12 13.94 -0.29 18.00
C ILE A 12 13.71 1.15 18.47
N LYS A 13 14.43 1.62 19.49
CA LYS A 13 14.31 3.00 19.99
C LYS A 13 14.68 4.04 18.93
N LYS A 14 15.75 3.79 18.16
CA LYS A 14 16.14 4.66 17.04
C LYS A 14 15.02 4.76 16.01
N ASP A 15 14.52 3.63 15.52
CA ASP A 15 13.53 3.59 14.46
C ASP A 15 12.15 4.10 14.93
N LEU A 16 11.77 3.84 16.19
CA LEU A 16 10.58 4.43 16.80
C LEU A 16 10.67 5.95 16.92
N LYS A 17 11.86 6.51 17.21
CA LYS A 17 12.05 7.97 17.26
C LYS A 17 11.87 8.60 15.88
N ILE A 18 12.28 7.91 14.82
CA ILE A 18 12.07 8.37 13.43
C ILE A 18 10.58 8.31 13.06
N LEU A 19 9.86 7.28 13.51
CA LEU A 19 8.43 7.09 13.24
C LEU A 19 7.50 7.82 14.22
N SER A 20 8.00 8.47 15.26
CA SER A 20 7.15 9.06 16.30
C SER A 20 6.13 10.07 15.77
N PRO A 21 6.42 10.93 14.76
CA PRO A 21 5.40 11.83 14.22
C PRO A 21 4.22 11.07 13.59
N ILE A 22 4.52 9.98 12.87
CA ILE A 22 3.49 9.11 12.27
C ILE A 22 2.66 8.43 13.36
N LEU A 23 3.31 7.94 14.42
CA LEU A 23 2.62 7.32 15.55
C LEU A 23 1.61 8.29 16.21
N TYR A 24 2.01 9.54 16.46
CA TYR A 24 1.10 10.53 17.04
C TYR A 24 -0.07 10.86 16.12
N ILE A 25 0.20 11.07 14.83
CA ILE A 25 -0.85 11.32 13.82
C ILE A 25 -1.82 10.14 13.75
N ASN A 26 -1.30 8.90 13.76
CA ASN A 26 -2.12 7.68 13.73
C ASN A 26 -3.04 7.61 14.95
N ILE A 27 -2.50 7.79 16.16
CA ILE A 27 -3.29 7.74 17.40
C ILE A 27 -4.37 8.81 17.41
N ILE A 28 -4.03 10.06 17.06
CA ILE A 28 -5.00 11.17 17.03
C ILE A 28 -6.13 10.84 16.06
N TYR A 29 -5.81 10.48 14.81
CA TYR A 29 -6.83 10.12 13.83
C TYR A 29 -7.73 8.98 14.32
N LEU A 30 -7.15 7.92 14.88
CA LEU A 30 -7.88 6.75 15.36
C LEU A 30 -8.84 7.11 16.52
N ILE A 31 -8.44 7.98 17.44
CA ILE A 31 -9.29 8.43 18.55
C ILE A 31 -10.51 9.20 18.02
N PHE A 32 -10.31 10.11 17.06
CA PHE A 32 -11.41 10.89 16.49
C PHE A 32 -12.32 10.05 15.60
N SER A 33 -11.75 9.16 14.79
CA SER A 33 -12.50 8.35 13.83
C SER A 33 -13.33 7.25 14.50
N TYR A 34 -12.87 6.70 15.63
CA TYR A 34 -13.56 5.60 16.31
C TYR A 34 -14.24 6.04 17.61
N PRO A 35 -13.59 6.04 18.79
CA PRO A 35 -14.30 6.19 20.05
C PRO A 35 -15.06 7.51 20.14
N PHE A 36 -14.47 8.62 19.68
CA PHE A 36 -15.14 9.93 19.73
C PHE A 36 -16.40 9.99 18.86
N ARG A 37 -16.36 9.41 17.65
CA ARG A 37 -17.53 9.38 16.77
C ARG A 37 -18.67 8.54 17.36
N TYR A 38 -18.36 7.37 17.92
CA TYR A 38 -19.40 6.53 18.52
C TYR A 38 -19.98 7.13 19.80
N THR A 39 -19.19 7.84 20.62
CA THR A 39 -19.75 8.56 21.77
C THR A 39 -20.65 9.71 21.35
N GLN A 40 -20.31 10.45 20.29
CA GLN A 40 -21.20 11.46 19.70
C GLN A 40 -22.51 10.85 19.19
N ALA A 41 -22.44 9.69 18.54
CA ALA A 41 -23.64 8.96 18.11
C ALA A 41 -24.55 8.58 19.27
N ILE A 42 -23.99 8.12 20.39
CA ILE A 42 -24.75 7.78 21.61
C ILE A 42 -25.47 9.01 22.17
N ILE A 43 -24.78 10.16 22.24
CA ILE A 43 -25.37 11.41 22.76
C ILE A 43 -26.54 11.85 21.87
N GLN A 44 -26.37 11.80 20.56
CA GLN A 44 -27.43 12.14 19.62
C GLN A 44 -28.63 11.18 19.74
N LEU A 45 -28.38 9.86 19.87
CA LEU A 45 -29.44 8.86 20.05
C LEU A 45 -30.28 9.13 21.31
N LYS A 46 -29.63 9.51 22.41
CA LYS A 46 -30.30 9.81 23.68
C LYS A 46 -31.12 11.09 23.64
N ASN A 47 -30.75 12.07 22.82
CA ASN A 47 -31.39 13.39 22.77
C ASN A 47 -32.59 13.49 21.81
N THR A 48 -33.11 12.38 21.26
CA THR A 48 -34.27 12.30 20.33
C THR A 48 -34.16 13.08 19.00
N ALA A 49 -33.11 13.87 18.80
CA ALA A 49 -32.79 14.55 17.54
C ALA A 49 -32.12 13.61 16.51
N PHE A 50 -32.44 12.32 16.54
CA PHE A 50 -31.79 11.33 15.70
C PHE A 50 -32.46 11.28 14.32
N ASN A 51 -31.88 11.99 13.37
CA ASN A 51 -32.33 11.95 11.98
C ASN A 51 -31.95 10.62 11.31
N PHE A 52 -32.79 10.16 10.39
CA PHE A 52 -32.52 8.96 9.57
C PHE A 52 -31.14 9.02 8.86
N TYR A 53 -30.75 10.21 8.40
CA TYR A 53 -29.42 10.45 7.82
C TYR A 53 -28.24 10.20 8.78
N SER A 54 -28.37 10.60 10.06
CA SER A 54 -27.34 10.30 11.07
C SER A 54 -27.25 8.80 11.38
N PHE A 55 -28.36 8.06 11.23
CA PHE A 55 -28.42 6.62 11.39
C PHE A 55 -27.73 5.89 10.22
N GLU A 56 -28.03 6.26 8.97
CA GLU A 56 -27.36 5.68 7.80
C GLU A 56 -25.86 5.98 7.80
N ASN A 57 -25.45 7.18 8.20
CA ASN A 57 -24.02 7.53 8.31
C ASN A 57 -23.26 6.60 9.26
N LEU A 58 -23.86 6.11 10.34
CA LEU A 58 -23.20 5.18 11.27
C LEU A 58 -23.02 3.77 10.69
N LYS A 59 -23.88 3.37 9.75
CA LYS A 59 -23.78 2.10 9.01
C LYS A 59 -23.05 2.25 7.67
N SER A 60 -22.72 3.48 7.27
CA SER A 60 -22.21 3.75 5.94
C SER A 60 -20.93 2.98 5.62
N SER A 61 -20.89 2.39 4.44
CA SER A 61 -19.69 1.78 3.86
C SER A 61 -18.58 2.80 3.60
N GLU A 62 -18.92 4.09 3.48
CA GLU A 62 -17.96 5.17 3.25
C GLU A 62 -16.94 5.30 4.39
N ILE A 63 -17.41 5.19 5.64
CA ILE A 63 -16.56 5.23 6.83
C ILE A 63 -15.53 4.10 6.82
N PHE A 64 -15.99 2.91 6.46
CA PHE A 64 -15.15 1.74 6.34
C PHE A 64 -14.05 1.99 5.29
N ILE A 65 -14.45 2.52 4.14
CA ILE A 65 -13.55 2.81 3.02
C ILE A 65 -12.49 3.82 3.48
N VAL A 66 -12.89 4.95 4.05
CA VAL A 66 -11.98 6.01 4.51
C VAL A 66 -10.98 5.51 5.56
N GLY A 67 -11.43 4.75 6.56
CA GLY A 67 -10.52 4.25 7.60
C GLY A 67 -9.57 3.15 7.09
N SER A 68 -10.03 2.31 6.16
CA SER A 68 -9.17 1.33 5.49
C SER A 68 -8.07 2.02 4.66
N PHE A 69 -8.41 3.07 3.89
CA PHE A 69 -7.43 3.88 3.16
C PHE A 69 -6.42 4.55 4.08
N PHE A 70 -6.88 5.12 5.21
CA PHE A 70 -5.97 5.74 6.16
C PHE A 70 -5.00 4.73 6.80
N SER A 71 -5.49 3.53 7.15
CA SER A 71 -4.63 2.46 7.68
C SER A 71 -3.57 2.01 6.67
N ALA A 72 -3.94 1.91 5.39
CA ALA A 72 -3.01 1.65 4.29
C ALA A 72 -1.97 2.76 4.16
N LEU A 73 -2.39 4.03 4.26
CA LEU A 73 -1.52 5.20 4.17
C LEU A 73 -0.47 5.21 5.29
N ILE A 74 -0.87 4.94 6.54
CA ILE A 74 0.07 4.85 7.67
C ILE A 74 1.09 3.73 7.45
N ALA A 75 0.63 2.53 7.07
CA ALA A 75 1.50 1.39 6.79
C ALA A 75 2.50 1.70 5.66
N PHE A 76 2.03 2.31 4.59
CA PHE A 76 2.83 2.79 3.47
C PHE A 76 3.93 3.76 3.92
N LEU A 77 3.57 4.80 4.68
CA LEU A 77 4.53 5.79 5.18
C LEU A 77 5.58 5.14 6.09
N CYS A 78 5.17 4.25 6.99
CA CYS A 78 6.09 3.51 7.85
C CYS A 78 7.13 2.73 7.03
N ALA A 79 6.72 2.00 6.01
CA ALA A 79 7.63 1.22 5.16
C ALA A 79 8.64 2.12 4.43
N ILE A 80 8.17 3.20 3.79
CA ILE A 80 9.03 4.12 3.04
C ILE A 80 10.04 4.82 3.96
N ILE A 81 9.60 5.31 5.12
CA ILE A 81 10.50 6.00 6.05
C ILE A 81 11.55 5.05 6.63
N LEU A 82 11.19 3.81 6.93
CA LEU A 82 12.13 2.85 7.52
C LEU A 82 13.17 2.34 6.52
N PHE A 83 12.80 2.16 5.26
CA PHE A 83 13.63 1.48 4.26
C PHE A 83 14.13 2.37 3.13
N ALA A 84 13.28 3.24 2.57
CA ALA A 84 13.70 4.11 1.47
C ALA A 84 14.45 5.36 1.95
N ASN A 85 14.08 5.95 3.09
CA ASN A 85 14.72 7.16 3.60
C ASN A 85 16.16 6.93 4.07
N GLU A 86 16.46 5.74 4.62
CA GLU A 86 17.83 5.42 5.05
C GLU A 86 18.82 5.37 3.89
N LYS A 87 18.36 5.07 2.67
CA LYS A 87 19.20 5.10 1.46
C LYS A 87 19.69 6.50 1.12
N ASN A 88 18.89 7.52 1.43
CA ASN A 88 19.19 8.90 1.06
C ASN A 88 20.14 9.60 2.06
N LYS A 89 20.23 9.14 3.31
CA LYS A 89 20.85 9.92 4.41
C LYS A 89 22.27 9.53 4.82
N LYS A 90 23.02 8.76 4.02
CA LYS A 90 24.34 8.17 4.39
C LYS A 90 24.34 7.36 5.70
N THR A 91 23.17 7.12 6.30
CA THR A 91 23.00 6.38 7.55
C THR A 91 23.32 4.90 7.37
N ILE A 92 23.26 4.45 6.12
CA ILE A 92 23.71 3.17 5.59
C ILE A 92 25.21 2.94 5.86
N GLU A 93 26.07 3.95 5.69
CA GLU A 93 27.52 3.83 5.95
C GLU A 93 27.80 3.64 7.45
N ILE A 94 26.99 4.27 8.31
CA ILE A 94 27.07 4.11 9.76
C ILE A 94 26.55 2.72 10.17
N LEU A 95 25.49 2.23 9.52
CA LEU A 95 24.91 0.90 9.76
C LEU A 95 25.81 -0.24 9.24
N SER A 96 26.59 -0.01 8.18
CA SER A 96 27.54 -1.02 7.68
C SER A 96 28.72 -1.25 8.61
N VAL A 97 29.06 -0.26 9.44
CA VAL A 97 30.11 -0.36 10.46
C VAL A 97 29.53 -0.80 11.82
N ALA A 98 28.21 -0.75 12.00
CA ALA A 98 27.55 -1.16 13.23
C ALA A 98 27.65 -2.69 13.45
N PRO A 99 27.80 -3.17 14.70
CA PRO A 99 28.01 -4.59 15.03
C PRO A 99 26.73 -5.45 14.92
N PHE A 100 25.79 -5.08 14.05
CA PHE A 100 24.49 -5.73 13.84
C PHE A 100 24.47 -6.56 12.56
N SER A 101 23.80 -7.71 12.58
CA SER A 101 23.60 -8.49 11.36
C SER A 101 22.50 -7.88 10.49
N ARG A 102 22.57 -8.08 9.16
CA ARG A 102 21.52 -7.63 8.23
C ARG A 102 20.14 -8.16 8.62
N LYS A 103 20.06 -9.44 9.01
CA LYS A 103 18.84 -10.06 9.54
C LYS A 103 18.29 -9.35 10.77
N GLN A 104 19.16 -8.98 11.72
CA GLN A 104 18.77 -8.24 12.92
C GLN A 104 18.22 -6.86 12.56
N ILE A 105 18.85 -6.13 11.63
CA ILE A 105 18.36 -4.82 11.18
C ILE A 105 16.97 -4.95 10.54
N TYR A 106 16.81 -5.90 9.61
CA TYR A 106 15.58 -6.12 8.88
C TYR A 106 14.40 -6.48 9.80
N ILE A 107 14.60 -7.43 10.72
CA ILE A 107 13.56 -7.87 11.67
C ILE A 107 13.16 -6.74 12.63
N ASN A 108 14.13 -6.02 13.20
CA ASN A 108 13.81 -4.91 14.12
C ASN A 108 13.04 -3.79 13.41
N LYS A 109 13.34 -3.49 12.13
CA LYS A 109 12.57 -2.54 11.31
C LYS A 109 11.14 -2.99 11.06
N ILE A 110 10.93 -4.26 10.73
CA ILE A 110 9.57 -4.80 10.56
C ILE A 110 8.79 -4.64 11.87
N ILE A 111 9.39 -5.03 12.99
CA ILE A 111 8.74 -4.93 14.30
C ILE A 111 8.39 -3.48 14.61
N THR A 112 9.30 -2.52 14.41
CA THR A 112 9.01 -1.10 14.70
C THR A 112 7.89 -0.56 13.81
N GLY A 113 7.87 -0.88 12.52
CA GLY A 113 6.81 -0.46 11.62
C GLY A 113 5.45 -1.07 11.97
N LEU A 114 5.40 -2.35 12.32
CA LEU A 114 4.17 -3.01 12.77
C LEU A 114 3.69 -2.48 14.13
N LEU A 115 4.60 -2.17 15.05
CA LEU A 115 4.27 -1.54 16.32
C LEU A 115 3.62 -0.16 16.13
N VAL A 116 4.08 0.64 15.16
CA VAL A 116 3.53 1.98 14.91
C VAL A 116 2.20 1.94 14.16
N SER A 117 2.04 1.00 13.23
CA SER A 117 0.86 0.92 12.36
C SER A 117 -0.29 0.12 12.98
N ILE A 118 -0.01 -1.05 13.57
CA ILE A 118 -1.04 -2.02 13.99
C ILE A 118 -1.44 -1.85 15.46
N VAL A 119 -0.49 -1.66 16.37
CA VAL A 119 -0.77 -1.68 17.82
C VAL A 119 -1.74 -0.56 18.24
N PRO A 120 -1.56 0.71 17.83
CA PRO A 120 -2.55 1.77 18.11
C PRO A 120 -3.95 1.41 17.63
N MET A 121 -4.03 0.78 16.45
CA MET A 121 -5.28 0.36 15.85
C MET A 121 -6.00 -0.68 16.71
N ILE A 122 -5.30 -1.74 17.12
CA ILE A 122 -5.87 -2.79 17.97
C ILE A 122 -6.37 -2.20 19.30
N ILE A 123 -5.56 -1.36 19.96
CA ILE A 123 -5.92 -0.77 21.26
C ILE A 123 -7.18 0.10 21.12
N ILE A 124 -7.23 0.98 20.13
CA ILE A 124 -8.35 1.90 19.94
C ILE A 124 -9.61 1.18 19.49
N TYR A 125 -9.49 0.14 18.66
CA TYR A 125 -10.62 -0.73 18.33
C TYR A 125 -11.16 -1.48 19.54
N MET A 126 -10.31 -1.97 20.45
CA MET A 126 -10.76 -2.61 21.70
C MET A 126 -11.51 -1.62 22.60
N ILE A 127 -11.01 -0.40 22.77
CA ILE A 127 -11.69 0.67 23.51
C ILE A 127 -13.06 0.94 22.89
N THR A 128 -13.12 1.06 21.57
CA THR A 128 -14.36 1.35 20.85
C THR A 128 -15.36 0.19 20.93
N TYR A 129 -14.89 -1.05 20.83
CA TYR A 129 -15.71 -2.24 21.00
C TYR A 129 -16.37 -2.25 22.39
N PHE A 130 -15.61 -1.88 23.43
CA PHE A 130 -16.14 -1.75 24.78
C PHE A 130 -17.28 -0.71 24.84
N ILE A 131 -17.07 0.49 24.30
CA ILE A 131 -18.09 1.55 24.23
C ILE A 131 -19.38 1.06 23.55
N ILE A 132 -19.26 0.38 22.41
CA ILE A 132 -20.43 -0.13 21.67
C ILE A 132 -21.14 -1.23 22.47
N SER A 133 -20.40 -2.12 23.13
CA SER A 133 -20.97 -3.24 23.87
C SER A 133 -21.70 -2.81 25.15
N THR A 134 -21.30 -1.71 25.78
CA THR A 134 -21.90 -1.22 27.02
C THR A 134 -23.20 -0.45 26.81
N GLU A 135 -23.43 0.08 25.60
CA GLU A 135 -24.60 0.90 25.30
C GLU A 135 -25.65 0.08 24.52
N PRO A 136 -26.81 -0.26 25.13
CA PRO A 136 -27.81 -1.15 24.51
C PRO A 136 -28.45 -0.56 23.24
N LEU A 137 -28.54 0.78 23.18
CA LEU A 137 -29.03 1.50 22.00
C LEU A 137 -28.08 1.36 20.81
N LEU A 138 -26.77 1.27 21.06
CA LEU A 138 -25.77 1.21 20.00
C LEU A 138 -25.53 -0.23 19.54
N SER A 139 -25.53 -1.18 20.47
CA SER A 139 -25.35 -2.62 20.17
C SER A 139 -26.52 -3.26 19.41
N SER A 140 -27.73 -2.71 19.55
CA SER A 140 -28.90 -3.12 18.76
C SER A 140 -28.89 -2.54 17.34
N VAL A 141 -28.29 -1.36 17.16
CA VAL A 141 -28.21 -0.65 15.88
C VAL A 141 -27.00 -1.10 15.06
N LEU A 142 -25.83 -1.22 15.69
CA LEU A 142 -24.59 -1.67 15.09
C LEU A 142 -24.38 -3.14 15.41
N GLU A 143 -24.46 -4.00 14.38
CA GLU A 143 -24.08 -5.40 14.59
C GLU A 143 -22.59 -5.46 14.94
N LEU A 144 -22.28 -5.86 16.17
CA LEU A 144 -20.91 -6.07 16.66
C LEU A 144 -20.08 -6.99 15.74
N GLN A 145 -20.75 -7.85 14.97
CA GLN A 145 -20.12 -8.70 13.96
C GLN A 145 -19.45 -7.88 12.85
N TYR A 146 -20.12 -6.85 12.31
CA TYR A 146 -19.56 -5.98 11.27
C TYR A 146 -18.38 -5.17 11.77
N PHE A 147 -18.46 -4.63 13.00
CA PHE A 147 -17.35 -3.87 13.57
C PHE A 147 -16.11 -4.74 13.80
N ARG A 148 -16.28 -5.97 14.30
CA ARG A 148 -15.17 -6.93 14.43
C ARG A 148 -14.56 -7.29 13.08
N PHE A 149 -15.40 -7.58 12.08
CA PHE A 149 -14.94 -7.85 10.72
C PHE A 149 -14.10 -6.69 10.16
N TYR A 150 -14.55 -5.46 10.37
CA TYR A 150 -13.83 -4.27 9.92
C TYR A 150 -12.45 -4.11 10.57
N MET A 151 -12.34 -4.36 11.88
CA MET A 151 -11.05 -4.35 12.57
C MET A 151 -10.07 -5.34 11.93
N TYR A 152 -10.52 -6.58 11.67
CA TYR A 152 -9.69 -7.59 11.02
C TYR A 152 -9.22 -7.15 9.63
N VAL A 153 -10.12 -6.58 8.81
CA VAL A 153 -9.79 -6.12 7.46
C VAL A 153 -8.76 -4.99 7.50
N CYS A 154 -8.92 -3.99 8.37
CA CYS A 154 -7.94 -2.90 8.50
C CYS A 154 -6.55 -3.41 8.89
N VAL A 155 -6.46 -4.35 9.85
CA VAL A 155 -5.18 -4.91 10.28
C VAL A 155 -4.51 -5.65 9.12
N LEU A 156 -5.26 -6.47 8.39
CA LEU A 156 -4.74 -7.20 7.23
C LEU A 156 -4.25 -6.25 6.13
N ILE A 157 -5.02 -5.21 5.82
CA ILE A 157 -4.67 -4.17 4.85
C ILE A 157 -3.34 -3.51 5.24
N SER A 158 -3.22 -3.06 6.49
CA SER A 158 -1.99 -2.43 6.98
C SER A 158 -0.77 -3.36 6.84
N LEU A 159 -0.94 -4.65 7.13
CA LEU A 159 0.12 -5.64 7.07
C LEU A 159 0.56 -5.93 5.61
N VAL A 160 -0.40 -6.10 4.71
CA VAL A 160 -0.15 -6.32 3.28
C VAL A 160 0.51 -5.10 2.62
N VAL A 161 0.01 -3.90 2.88
CA VAL A 161 0.59 -2.67 2.31
C VAL A 161 1.99 -2.43 2.85
N PHE A 162 2.19 -2.60 4.15
CA PHE A 162 3.50 -2.47 4.78
C PHE A 162 4.51 -3.43 4.13
N SER A 163 4.18 -4.72 4.06
CA SER A 163 5.07 -5.74 3.47
C SER A 163 5.36 -5.51 1.99
N TYR A 164 4.34 -5.15 1.19
CA TYR A 164 4.52 -4.76 -0.21
C TYR A 164 5.49 -3.60 -0.36
N PHE A 165 5.30 -2.51 0.39
CA PHE A 165 6.18 -1.35 0.30
C PHE A 165 7.57 -1.59 0.86
N ILE A 166 7.78 -2.55 1.76
CA ILE A 166 9.12 -3.01 2.12
C ILE A 166 9.83 -3.59 0.90
N MET A 167 9.18 -4.54 0.21
CA MET A 167 9.75 -5.15 -1.00
C MET A 167 10.05 -4.10 -2.07
N VAL A 168 9.10 -3.22 -2.38
CA VAL A 168 9.28 -2.15 -3.35
C VAL A 168 10.39 -1.19 -2.94
N SER A 169 10.47 -0.83 -1.65
CA SER A 169 11.54 0.02 -1.13
C SER A 169 12.91 -0.59 -1.35
N MET A 170 13.06 -1.90 -1.50
CA MET A 170 14.34 -2.53 -1.84
C MET A 170 14.70 -2.41 -3.33
N LEU A 171 13.71 -2.39 -4.22
CA LEU A 171 13.90 -2.32 -5.68
C LEU A 171 14.31 -0.92 -6.16
N PHE A 172 13.86 0.12 -5.46
CA PHE A 172 14.10 1.51 -5.82
C PHE A 172 15.13 2.17 -4.88
N GLY A 173 15.97 3.04 -5.43
CA GLY A 173 17.09 3.64 -4.69
C GLY A 173 16.74 4.90 -3.91
N SER A 174 15.60 5.54 -4.19
CA SER A 174 15.17 6.78 -3.53
C SER A 174 13.75 6.71 -2.98
N VAL A 175 13.45 7.55 -1.98
CA VAL A 175 12.09 7.73 -1.43
C VAL A 175 11.08 8.09 -2.53
N ILE A 176 11.43 9.02 -3.42
CA ILE A 176 10.53 9.54 -4.45
C ILE A 176 10.21 8.45 -5.48
N SER A 177 11.23 7.71 -5.94
CA SER A 177 11.03 6.60 -6.88
C SER A 177 10.18 5.49 -6.28
N THR A 178 10.41 5.14 -5.00
CA THR A 178 9.61 4.15 -4.28
C THR A 178 8.16 4.59 -4.16
N PHE A 179 7.92 5.85 -3.83
CA PHE A 179 6.58 6.42 -3.72
C PHE A 179 5.84 6.33 -5.07
N ILE A 180 6.41 6.90 -6.13
CA ILE A 180 5.75 7.00 -7.45
C ILE A 180 5.61 5.61 -8.07
N CYS A 181 6.71 4.88 -8.24
CA CYS A 181 6.68 3.60 -8.94
C CYS A 181 6.00 2.52 -8.11
N GLY A 182 6.16 2.53 -6.79
CA GLY A 182 5.47 1.61 -5.89
C GLY A 182 3.96 1.76 -5.94
N SER A 183 3.47 2.99 -5.98
CA SER A 183 2.03 3.26 -6.12
C SER A 183 1.52 2.82 -7.48
N ILE A 184 2.22 3.14 -8.58
CA ILE A 184 1.84 2.69 -9.93
C ILE A 184 1.81 1.16 -9.99
N PHE A 185 2.86 0.48 -9.50
CA PHE A 185 2.96 -0.97 -9.53
C PHE A 185 1.92 -1.68 -8.65
N ALA A 186 1.38 -0.99 -7.64
CA ALA A 186 0.34 -1.56 -6.79
C ALA A 186 -0.98 -1.74 -7.55
N PHE A 187 -1.26 -0.86 -8.52
CA PHE A 187 -2.46 -0.89 -9.36
C PHE A 187 -2.22 -1.48 -10.76
N LEU A 188 -0.96 -1.60 -11.18
CA LEU A 188 -0.57 -1.91 -12.55
C LEU A 188 -1.14 -3.23 -13.10
N PRO A 189 -1.11 -4.38 -12.40
CA PRO A 189 -1.67 -5.61 -12.96
C PRO A 189 -3.15 -5.47 -13.35
N LEU A 190 -4.01 -4.99 -12.44
CA LEU A 190 -5.43 -4.79 -12.74
C LEU A 190 -5.64 -3.71 -13.81
N GLY A 191 -5.00 -2.54 -13.65
CA GLY A 191 -5.14 -1.45 -14.61
C GLY A 191 -4.73 -1.86 -16.02
N PHE A 192 -3.70 -2.69 -16.16
CA PHE A 192 -3.27 -3.21 -17.45
C PHE A 192 -4.30 -4.16 -18.07
N PHE A 193 -4.86 -5.10 -17.29
CA PHE A 193 -5.90 -6.02 -17.80
C PHE A 193 -7.19 -5.29 -18.18
N LEU A 194 -7.61 -4.27 -17.42
CA LEU A 194 -8.77 -3.44 -17.77
C LEU A 194 -8.55 -2.68 -19.08
N LEU A 195 -7.36 -2.07 -19.25
CA LEU A 195 -7.06 -1.36 -20.49
C LEU A 195 -6.91 -2.30 -21.70
N LEU A 196 -6.51 -3.55 -21.48
CA LEU A 196 -6.47 -4.55 -22.54
C LEU A 196 -7.86 -5.11 -22.88
N ASP A 197 -8.75 -5.21 -21.89
CA ASP A 197 -10.13 -5.65 -22.09
C ASP A 197 -10.86 -4.74 -23.09
N GLU A 198 -10.69 -3.43 -22.93
CA GLU A 198 -11.20 -2.40 -23.86
C GLU A 198 -10.70 -2.52 -25.30
N LEU A 199 -9.61 -3.25 -25.54
CA LEU A 199 -9.01 -3.46 -26.86
C LEU A 199 -9.33 -4.83 -27.47
N VAL A 200 -9.32 -5.90 -26.66
CA VAL A 200 -9.34 -7.29 -27.16
C VAL A 200 -10.44 -8.15 -26.51
N ASN A 201 -11.28 -7.60 -25.63
CA ASN A 201 -12.29 -8.33 -24.84
C ASN A 201 -11.70 -9.56 -24.13
N ILE A 202 -11.04 -9.30 -22.99
CA ILE A 202 -10.43 -10.32 -22.15
C ILE A 202 -11.52 -11.02 -21.33
N PRO A 203 -11.46 -12.35 -21.17
CA PRO A 203 -12.44 -13.04 -20.34
C PRO A 203 -12.37 -12.56 -18.88
N GLU A 204 -13.53 -12.29 -18.27
CA GLU A 204 -13.67 -11.77 -16.90
C GLU A 204 -12.85 -12.54 -15.86
N LYS A 205 -12.70 -13.87 -16.03
CA LYS A 205 -11.87 -14.71 -15.15
C LYS A 205 -10.41 -14.27 -15.06
N LEU A 206 -9.83 -13.76 -16.15
CA LEU A 206 -8.46 -13.24 -16.19
C LEU A 206 -8.37 -11.90 -15.46
N ILE A 207 -9.39 -11.06 -15.60
CA ILE A 207 -9.51 -9.78 -14.88
C ILE A 207 -9.63 -10.03 -13.38
N ASP A 208 -10.51 -10.94 -12.96
CA ASP A 208 -10.67 -11.38 -11.57
C ASP A 208 -9.38 -11.98 -10.98
N PHE A 209 -8.66 -12.76 -11.78
CA PHE A 209 -7.37 -13.31 -11.37
C PHE A 209 -6.34 -12.21 -11.16
N SER A 210 -6.29 -11.20 -12.05
CA SER A 210 -5.39 -10.05 -11.91
C SER A 210 -5.70 -9.20 -10.68
N ALA A 211 -6.98 -9.04 -10.35
CA ALA A 211 -7.44 -8.30 -9.18
C ALA A 211 -6.94 -8.93 -7.86
N LYS A 212 -6.85 -10.27 -7.81
CA LYS A 212 -6.34 -11.01 -6.66
C LYS A 212 -4.84 -10.81 -6.44
N PHE A 213 -4.07 -10.61 -7.50
CA PHE A 213 -2.61 -10.46 -7.44
C PHE A 213 -2.14 -9.06 -6.99
N THR A 214 -3.02 -8.05 -7.02
CA THR A 214 -2.66 -6.68 -6.58
C THR A 214 -2.97 -6.46 -5.10
N PRO A 215 -1.97 -6.32 -4.21
CA PRO A 215 -2.19 -6.20 -2.76
C PRO A 215 -3.05 -5.01 -2.32
N MET A 216 -3.06 -3.93 -3.11
CA MET A 216 -3.79 -2.69 -2.83
C MET A 216 -5.20 -2.70 -3.43
N MET A 217 -5.46 -3.53 -4.45
CA MET A 217 -6.77 -3.66 -5.10
C MET A 217 -7.54 -4.92 -4.71
N ALA A 218 -6.86 -5.95 -4.18
CA ALA A 218 -7.49 -6.97 -3.35
C ALA A 218 -8.26 -6.30 -2.19
N GLN A 219 -7.80 -5.13 -1.72
CA GLN A 219 -8.51 -4.29 -0.75
C GLN A 219 -9.81 -3.74 -1.35
N ALA A 220 -9.74 -3.01 -2.46
CA ALA A 220 -10.93 -2.45 -3.12
C ALA A 220 -11.96 -3.54 -3.51
N PHE A 221 -11.51 -4.67 -4.05
CA PHE A 221 -12.39 -5.77 -4.47
C PHE A 221 -12.95 -6.59 -3.30
N SER A 222 -12.19 -6.81 -2.22
CA SER A 222 -12.68 -7.52 -1.02
C SER A 222 -13.84 -6.84 -0.33
N ILE A 223 -13.82 -5.51 -0.34
CA ILE A 223 -14.78 -4.65 0.37
C ILE A 223 -16.08 -4.55 -0.42
N ILE A 224 -15.99 -4.51 -1.75
CA ILE A 224 -17.14 -4.35 -2.65
C ILE A 224 -17.85 -5.70 -2.89
N TYR A 225 -17.11 -6.82 -2.99
CA TYR A 225 -17.67 -8.11 -3.42
C TYR A 225 -17.75 -9.20 -2.36
N ARG A 226 -17.41 -8.91 -1.08
CA ARG A 226 -17.69 -9.78 0.08
C ARG A 226 -17.17 -11.23 -0.03
N ASN A 227 -16.17 -11.51 -0.88
CA ASN A 227 -15.79 -12.89 -1.24
C ASN A 227 -14.29 -13.13 -1.47
N THR A 228 -13.42 -12.29 -0.91
CA THR A 228 -11.98 -12.59 -0.94
C THR A 228 -11.58 -13.38 0.30
N ASN A 229 -10.92 -14.51 0.09
CA ASN A 229 -10.36 -15.31 1.17
C ASN A 229 -9.29 -14.51 1.92
N ILE A 230 -9.58 -14.13 3.17
CA ILE A 230 -8.66 -13.46 4.11
C ILE A 230 -7.27 -14.12 4.14
N TRP A 231 -7.23 -15.45 4.00
CA TRP A 231 -6.01 -16.25 3.95
C TRP A 231 -5.07 -15.87 2.81
N SER A 232 -5.58 -15.44 1.65
CA SER A 232 -4.75 -15.02 0.52
C SER A 232 -3.92 -13.77 0.83
N LEU A 233 -4.50 -12.81 1.56
CA LEU A 233 -3.83 -11.58 1.98
C LEU A 233 -2.66 -11.87 2.93
N LEU A 234 -2.83 -12.79 3.87
CA LEU A 234 -1.75 -13.23 4.76
C LEU A 234 -0.62 -13.91 3.98
N ILE A 235 -0.95 -14.76 3.00
CA ILE A 235 0.05 -15.41 2.16
C ILE A 235 0.84 -14.37 1.37
N TYR A 236 0.17 -13.39 0.76
CA TYR A 236 0.85 -12.31 0.04
C TYR A 236 1.79 -11.51 0.94
N SER A 237 1.37 -11.18 2.16
CA SER A 237 2.22 -10.43 3.06
C SER A 237 3.50 -11.19 3.42
N ILE A 238 3.39 -12.50 3.67
CA ILE A 238 4.54 -13.37 3.97
C ILE A 238 5.47 -13.42 2.76
N ILE A 239 4.93 -13.60 1.56
CA ILE A 239 5.70 -13.61 0.31
C ILE A 239 6.45 -12.27 0.13
N PHE A 240 5.80 -11.13 0.34
CA PHE A 240 6.45 -9.82 0.22
C PHE A 240 7.51 -9.56 1.29
N LEU A 241 7.31 -10.02 2.53
CA LEU A 241 8.34 -9.93 3.57
C LEU A 241 9.54 -10.82 3.23
N LEU A 242 9.33 -12.04 2.73
CA LEU A 242 10.42 -12.91 2.31
C LEU A 242 11.16 -12.34 1.10
N ALA A 243 10.44 -11.87 0.09
CA ALA A 243 11.03 -11.21 -1.08
C ALA A 243 11.81 -9.95 -0.67
N GLY A 244 11.25 -9.12 0.21
CA GLY A 244 11.90 -7.95 0.76
C GLY A 244 13.17 -8.30 1.56
N TYR A 245 13.16 -9.40 2.31
CA TYR A 245 14.35 -9.89 3.01
C TYR A 245 15.45 -10.31 2.04
N PHE A 246 15.14 -11.14 1.03
CA PHE A 246 16.12 -11.57 0.04
C PHE A 246 16.73 -10.39 -0.72
N LEU A 247 15.89 -9.43 -1.13
CA LEU A 247 16.36 -8.20 -1.77
C LEU A 247 17.24 -7.37 -0.83
N PHE A 248 16.87 -7.26 0.45
CA PHE A 248 17.67 -6.56 1.45
C PHE A 248 19.03 -7.23 1.68
N GLU A 249 19.09 -8.56 1.67
CA GLU A 249 20.33 -9.31 1.81
C GLU A 249 21.25 -9.15 0.60
N MET A 250 20.67 -9.13 -0.61
CA MET A 250 21.41 -8.88 -1.86
C MET A 250 21.82 -7.41 -2.04
N TYR A 251 21.22 -6.49 -1.30
CA TYR A 251 21.47 -5.06 -1.43
C TYR A 251 22.94 -4.73 -1.12
N LYS A 252 23.65 -4.18 -2.09
CA LYS A 252 25.01 -3.66 -1.91
C LYS A 252 24.93 -2.17 -1.62
N MET A 253 25.47 -1.77 -0.48
CA MET A 253 25.38 -0.41 0.08
C MET A 253 26.11 0.66 -0.77
N GLU A 254 26.91 0.22 -1.76
CA GLU A 254 27.77 1.05 -2.63
C GLU A 254 27.03 1.69 -3.83
N LYS A 255 25.78 1.30 -4.11
CA LYS A 255 24.95 1.83 -5.21
C LYS A 255 23.90 2.84 -4.74
N ASN A 256 24.25 3.65 -3.75
CA ASN A 256 23.35 4.70 -3.29
C ASN A 256 23.16 5.74 -4.40
N SER A 257 21.91 6.18 -4.59
CA SER A 257 21.42 7.19 -5.57
C SER A 257 21.07 6.74 -6.99
N GLU A 258 21.31 5.49 -7.38
CA GLU A 258 20.73 4.98 -8.65
C GLU A 258 19.20 4.83 -8.55
N PHE A 259 18.47 5.14 -9.63
CA PHE A 259 17.01 5.03 -9.66
C PHE A 259 16.52 3.60 -9.33
N LEU A 260 17.18 2.59 -9.90
CA LEU A 260 16.95 1.17 -9.62
C LEU A 260 18.16 0.61 -8.88
N THR A 261 17.92 -0.15 -7.82
CA THR A 261 19.00 -0.73 -7.01
C THR A 261 19.70 -1.91 -7.69
N PHE A 262 18.96 -2.69 -8.48
CA PHE A 262 19.47 -3.88 -9.16
C PHE A 262 19.53 -3.68 -10.67
N LYS A 263 20.64 -4.09 -11.31
CA LYS A 263 20.77 -3.96 -12.78
C LYS A 263 19.78 -4.84 -13.55
N TRP A 264 19.40 -6.00 -13.00
CA TRP A 264 18.44 -6.91 -13.64
C TRP A 264 17.00 -6.39 -13.63
N THR A 265 16.64 -5.45 -12.75
CA THR A 265 15.31 -4.83 -12.76
C THR A 265 15.17 -3.76 -13.85
N GLU A 266 16.28 -3.27 -14.41
CA GLU A 266 16.31 -2.29 -15.50
C GLU A 266 15.54 -2.76 -16.76
N PRO A 267 15.80 -3.95 -17.34
CA PRO A 267 15.04 -4.44 -18.49
C PRO A 267 13.56 -4.66 -18.17
N VAL A 268 13.23 -5.23 -17.01
CA VAL A 268 11.84 -5.48 -16.59
C VAL A 268 11.07 -4.16 -16.47
N PHE A 269 11.67 -3.13 -15.89
CA PHE A 269 11.07 -1.80 -15.77
C PHE A 269 10.81 -1.18 -17.15
N LYS A 270 11.78 -1.22 -18.07
CA LYS A 270 11.64 -0.66 -19.43
C LYS A 270 10.53 -1.36 -20.22
N ILE A 271 10.51 -2.69 -20.21
CA ILE A 271 9.49 -3.47 -20.92
C ILE A 271 8.11 -3.22 -20.33
N GLY A 272 8.00 -3.21 -18.99
CA GLY A 272 6.74 -2.93 -18.31
C GLY A 272 6.16 -1.56 -18.65
N VAL A 273 6.98 -0.50 -18.57
CA VAL A 273 6.53 0.86 -18.90
C VAL A 273 6.17 0.99 -20.38
N PHE A 274 6.95 0.38 -21.29
CA PHE A 274 6.65 0.36 -22.72
C PHE A 274 5.28 -0.28 -23.02
N LEU A 275 5.01 -1.46 -22.48
CA LEU A 275 3.75 -2.17 -22.70
C LEU A 275 2.57 -1.39 -22.10
N CYS A 276 2.71 -0.89 -20.87
CA CYS A 276 1.64 -0.15 -20.22
C CYS A 276 1.33 1.17 -20.93
N SER A 277 2.35 1.92 -21.36
CA SER A 277 2.13 3.19 -22.06
C SER A 277 1.58 2.99 -23.47
N ALA A 278 1.94 1.91 -24.16
CA ALA A 278 1.39 1.58 -25.49
C ALA A 278 -0.11 1.29 -25.39
N VAL A 279 -0.50 0.39 -24.48
CA VAL A 279 -1.90 0.04 -24.25
C VAL A 279 -2.72 1.24 -23.75
N LEU A 280 -2.15 2.05 -22.84
CA LEU A 280 -2.79 3.27 -22.36
C LEU A 280 -2.94 4.30 -23.49
N GLY A 281 -1.92 4.48 -24.32
CA GLY A 281 -1.96 5.40 -25.46
C GLY A 281 -3.03 5.03 -26.49
N ALA A 282 -3.21 3.73 -26.75
CA ALA A 282 -4.28 3.23 -27.63
C ALA A 282 -5.67 3.65 -27.11
N ASN A 283 -5.93 3.42 -25.81
CA ASN A 283 -7.20 3.79 -25.17
C ASN A 283 -7.44 5.30 -25.14
N ILE A 284 -6.42 6.11 -24.85
CA ILE A 284 -6.55 7.58 -24.87
C ILE A 284 -6.94 8.07 -26.26
N MET A 285 -6.26 7.60 -27.31
CA MET A 285 -6.55 8.03 -28.68
C MET A 285 -7.92 7.57 -29.18
N LYS A 286 -8.33 6.35 -28.79
CA LYS A 286 -9.68 5.83 -29.05
C LYS A 286 -10.74 6.79 -28.51
N VAL A 287 -10.61 7.18 -27.23
CA VAL A 287 -11.58 8.08 -26.56
C VAL A 287 -11.51 9.50 -27.12
N MET A 288 -10.32 10.04 -27.37
CA MET A 288 -10.16 11.42 -27.86
C MET A 288 -10.73 11.64 -29.27
N LEU A 289 -10.70 10.62 -30.13
CA LEU A 289 -11.09 10.73 -31.54
C LEU A 289 -12.41 10.02 -31.88
N TYR A 290 -13.15 9.58 -30.85
CA TYR A 290 -14.38 8.80 -30.97
C TYR A 290 -15.43 9.49 -31.86
N ASP A 291 -15.67 10.79 -31.66
CA ASP A 291 -16.68 11.53 -32.44
C ASP A 291 -16.16 12.08 -33.78
N ILE A 292 -14.84 12.14 -33.96
CA ILE A 292 -14.21 12.85 -35.09
C ILE A 292 -13.95 11.92 -36.27
N SER A 293 -13.77 10.63 -36.03
CA SER A 293 -13.34 9.69 -37.07
C SER A 293 -13.96 8.31 -36.91
N ARG A 294 -14.55 7.80 -38.00
CA ARG A 294 -15.12 6.43 -38.06
C ARG A 294 -14.07 5.32 -38.07
N PHE A 295 -12.78 5.65 -37.97
CA PHE A 295 -11.66 4.72 -38.06
C PHE A 295 -11.10 4.39 -36.67
N GLU A 296 -11.95 3.82 -35.80
CA GLU A 296 -11.60 3.51 -34.41
C GLU A 296 -10.32 2.67 -34.29
N THR A 297 -10.19 1.62 -35.10
CA THR A 297 -9.02 0.73 -35.12
C THR A 297 -7.73 1.46 -35.52
N MET A 298 -7.82 2.43 -36.43
CA MET A 298 -6.65 3.20 -36.87
C MET A 298 -6.19 4.16 -35.78
N ASN A 299 -7.13 4.75 -35.02
CA ASN A 299 -6.82 5.60 -33.88
C ASN A 299 -6.16 4.82 -32.74
N GLU A 300 -6.64 3.60 -32.47
CA GLU A 300 -6.03 2.70 -31.49
C GLU A 300 -4.58 2.36 -31.86
N ILE A 301 -4.32 2.01 -33.14
CA ILE A 301 -2.97 1.72 -33.63
C ILE A 301 -2.05 2.94 -33.50
N LEU A 302 -2.53 4.13 -33.88
CA LEU A 302 -1.77 5.37 -33.73
C LEU A 302 -1.46 5.65 -32.27
N GLY A 303 -2.44 5.50 -31.38
CA GLY A 303 -2.24 5.65 -29.94
C GLY A 303 -1.28 4.62 -29.35
N PHE A 304 -1.32 3.38 -29.84
CA PHE A 304 -0.38 2.35 -29.44
C PHE A 304 1.06 2.71 -29.82
N ILE A 305 1.27 3.20 -31.04
CA ILE A 305 2.58 3.62 -31.52
C ILE A 305 3.09 4.82 -30.72
N VAL A 306 2.28 5.88 -30.57
CA VAL A 306 2.67 7.09 -29.83
C VAL A 306 2.95 6.76 -28.37
N GLY A 307 2.06 6.00 -27.72
CA GLY A 307 2.21 5.55 -26.35
C GLY A 307 3.45 4.66 -26.16
N GLY A 308 3.73 3.74 -27.10
CA GLY A 308 4.92 2.89 -27.08
C GLY A 308 6.22 3.67 -27.24
N VAL A 309 6.25 4.65 -28.15
CA VAL A 309 7.40 5.56 -28.32
C VAL A 309 7.68 6.30 -27.01
N LEU A 310 6.66 6.89 -26.38
CA LEU A 310 6.81 7.57 -25.09
C LEU A 310 7.31 6.61 -24.00
N GLY A 311 6.74 5.41 -23.91
CA GLY A 311 7.14 4.39 -22.93
C GLY A 311 8.54 3.81 -23.13
N TYR A 312 9.10 3.92 -24.33
CA TYR A 312 10.48 3.55 -24.58
C TYR A 312 11.45 4.65 -24.14
N PHE A 313 11.13 5.92 -24.45
CA PHE A 313 12.03 7.04 -24.17
C PHE A 313 12.02 7.48 -22.70
N ILE A 314 10.87 7.51 -22.02
CA ILE A 314 10.73 8.00 -20.64
C ILE A 314 11.60 7.18 -19.66
N PRO A 315 11.49 5.84 -19.57
CA PRO A 315 12.34 5.04 -18.69
C PRO A 315 13.82 5.19 -19.01
N LYS A 316 14.17 5.25 -20.31
CA LYS A 316 15.55 5.39 -20.75
C LYS A 316 16.16 6.70 -20.24
N ALA A 317 15.43 7.81 -20.33
CA ALA A 317 15.86 9.11 -19.82
C ALA A 317 15.97 9.15 -18.28
N ILE A 318 14.99 8.57 -17.56
CA ILE A 318 14.99 8.53 -16.09
C ILE A 318 16.18 7.71 -15.57
N ILE A 319 16.45 6.56 -16.19
CA ILE A 319 17.54 5.68 -15.78
C ILE A 319 18.90 6.29 -16.13
N SER A 320 19.06 6.90 -17.32
CA SER A 320 20.34 7.48 -17.73
C SER A 320 20.75 8.70 -16.90
N ARG A 321 19.79 9.53 -16.48
CA ARG A 321 20.08 10.72 -15.64
C ARG A 321 20.52 10.37 -14.22
N ASN A 322 20.12 9.20 -13.72
CA ASN A 322 20.37 8.77 -12.34
C ASN A 322 21.45 7.69 -12.23
N LYS A 323 22.17 7.35 -13.31
CA LYS A 323 23.39 6.55 -13.21
C LYS A 323 24.51 7.49 -12.75
N VAL A 324 25.01 7.27 -11.54
CA VAL A 324 26.26 7.88 -11.10
C VAL A 324 27.35 7.35 -12.02
N ALA A 325 28.08 8.27 -12.66
CA ALA A 325 29.22 7.96 -13.51
C ALA A 325 30.32 7.26 -12.71
#